data_AF-A0A6A6GMA2-F1
#
_entry.id   AF-A0A6A6GMA2-F1
#
_cell.length_a   1.000
_cell.length_b   1.000
_cell.length_c   1.000
_cell.angle_alpha   90.00
_cell.angle_beta   90.00
_cell.angle_gamma   90.00
#
_symmetry.space_group_name_H-M   'P 1'
#
loop_
_entity.id
_entity.type
_entity.pdbx_description
1 polymer ?
#
loop_
_entity_poly.entity_id
_entity_poly.type
_entity_poly.pdbx_seq_one_letter_code
_entity_poly.pdbx_strand_id
1 'polypeptide(L)'
;MLPTFNQTYKKEKDERYSNGGAYPMGKAFSIQPHKFQPRSQPALRRRKQLIFRLALGFSLFMTVVFFFYPSARPAFIPAVGLGLFSTTPQLHLETVRYYDLANVEGTARGWEREERILLCAPLRDAAPHLPMFFSHLRNLTYPHHLIDLAFLVGDSKDNTIQLLSDFLGDLQAAEDPKQAFGEISVIEKDFGQKVNQDVESRHGFAAQASRRKSMAQARNWLLSAALRPTHSWVYWRDVDVETAPFTILEDLMRHNKDVIVPNVWRPLPEWLGGEQPYDLNSWQESETALALADTLDEDAVIVEGYAEYATWRPHLAYLRDPYGDPDMEMEIDGVGGVSILAKAKVFRAGVHFPAFSFEKHAETEGFGKMAKRMKFSVVGLPHYTIWHLYEPSVDDIRHMEEMEKERKKKEAEEKAKKERLDKISSTFDNNKDEWAKDKDVLNDLKEKAAAEETADSEETDSKKADAKVGTKEKDSKKAAAAKGPKGSAEEDDAPTKKKAGKPAEDDK
;
A
#
# COMPACT_ATOMS: atom_id res chain seq x y z
N MET A 1 -51.10 39.92 -32.98
CA MET A 1 -52.39 40.33 -32.38
C MET A 1 -52.12 40.83 -30.97
N LEU A 2 -52.18 42.15 -30.79
CA LEU A 2 -52.43 42.90 -29.55
C LEU A 2 -52.61 44.35 -30.03
N PRO A 3 -53.73 45.04 -29.71
CA PRO A 3 -54.11 46.27 -30.40
C PRO A 3 -53.57 47.54 -29.72
N THR A 4 -53.33 48.52 -30.58
CA THR A 4 -53.13 49.95 -30.32
C THR A 4 -54.38 50.59 -29.71
N PHE A 5 -54.22 51.56 -28.79
CA PHE A 5 -55.14 52.70 -28.75
C PHE A 5 -54.44 53.97 -28.24
N ASN A 6 -54.74 55.04 -28.95
CA ASN A 6 -54.20 56.39 -28.84
C ASN A 6 -55.22 57.27 -28.08
N GLN A 7 -54.83 58.53 -27.84
CA GLN A 7 -55.67 59.72 -27.63
C GLN A 7 -55.97 60.29 -26.21
N THR A 8 -55.28 61.43 -25.97
CA THR A 8 -55.77 62.78 -25.61
C THR A 8 -56.35 63.14 -24.23
N TYR A 9 -55.56 63.98 -23.55
CA TYR A 9 -55.91 65.15 -22.71
C TYR A 9 -57.37 65.65 -22.68
N LYS A 10 -57.88 65.87 -21.46
CA LYS A 10 -58.44 67.17 -21.06
C LYS A 10 -58.41 67.38 -19.55
N LYS A 11 -58.28 68.65 -19.18
CA LYS A 11 -57.98 69.22 -17.86
C LYS A 11 -59.27 69.81 -17.31
N GLU A 12 -59.71 69.36 -16.14
CA GLU A 12 -60.79 70.01 -15.39
C GLU A 12 -60.25 70.61 -14.08
N LYS A 13 -60.68 71.84 -13.84
CA LYS A 13 -60.54 72.60 -12.59
C LYS A 13 -61.76 72.26 -11.74
N ASP A 14 -61.56 72.10 -10.44
CA ASP A 14 -62.61 72.43 -9.47
C ASP A 14 -62.00 73.10 -8.23
N GLU A 15 -62.71 74.12 -7.77
CA GLU A 15 -62.46 74.90 -6.56
C GLU A 15 -63.34 74.39 -5.41
N ARG A 16 -62.81 74.52 -4.18
CA ARG A 16 -63.44 75.01 -2.94
C ARG A 16 -63.46 74.07 -1.72
N TYR A 17 -63.38 74.78 -0.58
CA TYR A 17 -63.58 74.44 0.84
C TYR A 17 -62.40 73.78 1.55
N SER A 18 -62.00 74.07 2.79
CA SER A 18 -62.30 75.07 3.84
C SER A 18 -62.05 74.35 5.18
N ASN A 19 -61.07 74.78 5.96
CA ASN A 19 -60.90 74.68 7.44
C ASN A 19 -59.39 74.65 7.71
N GLY A 20 -58.79 75.53 8.51
CA GLY A 20 -59.25 76.04 9.80
C GLY A 20 -58.44 75.33 10.90
N GLY A 21 -57.28 75.88 11.25
CA GLY A 21 -56.39 75.37 12.32
C GLY A 21 -55.17 76.28 12.50
N ALA A 22 -54.82 76.60 13.74
CA ALA A 22 -54.18 77.85 14.14
C ALA A 22 -52.75 77.70 14.70
N TYR A 23 -51.89 78.68 14.36
CA TYR A 23 -50.63 79.16 14.99
C TYR A 23 -49.35 78.28 14.98
N PRO A 24 -48.12 78.85 15.09
CA PRO A 24 -47.68 80.24 14.89
C PRO A 24 -46.44 80.42 13.95
N MET A 25 -46.22 81.69 13.61
CA MET A 25 -45.07 82.34 12.97
C MET A 25 -43.68 81.68 13.09
N GLY A 26 -43.02 81.53 11.92
CA GLY A 26 -41.58 81.36 11.81
C GLY A 26 -41.10 81.55 10.36
N LYS A 27 -40.66 82.77 10.02
CA LYS A 27 -39.93 83.21 8.80
C LYS A 27 -40.01 82.28 7.57
N ALA A 28 -40.89 82.60 6.63
CA ALA A 28 -40.89 82.00 5.29
C ALA A 28 -39.60 82.38 4.54
N PHE A 29 -38.73 81.41 4.31
CA PHE A 29 -37.66 81.50 3.31
C PHE A 29 -38.32 81.63 1.93
N SER A 30 -38.07 82.74 1.23
CA SER A 30 -38.45 82.86 -0.18
C SER A 30 -37.50 81.99 -1.01
N ILE A 31 -37.94 80.79 -1.39
CA ILE A 31 -37.25 79.99 -2.39
C ILE A 31 -37.67 80.56 -3.75
N GLN A 32 -36.89 81.51 -4.27
CA GLN A 32 -36.94 81.82 -5.69
C GLN A 32 -36.32 80.65 -6.47
N PRO A 33 -36.87 80.25 -7.63
CA PRO A 33 -36.25 79.25 -8.47
C PRO A 33 -35.05 79.91 -9.18
N HIS A 34 -33.91 79.96 -8.51
CA HIS A 34 -32.66 80.32 -9.17
C HIS A 34 -32.31 79.21 -10.16
N LYS A 35 -32.46 79.54 -11.44
CA LYS A 35 -31.96 78.78 -12.58
C LYS A 35 -30.46 78.51 -12.35
N PHE A 36 -30.10 77.26 -12.06
CA PHE A 36 -28.72 76.85 -11.85
C PHE A 36 -27.93 77.08 -13.15
N GLN A 37 -27.13 78.14 -13.20
CA GLN A 37 -26.13 78.32 -14.24
C GLN A 37 -24.80 77.74 -13.74
N PRO A 38 -24.28 76.65 -14.33
CA PRO A 38 -22.98 76.13 -13.95
C PRO A 38 -21.92 77.17 -14.32
N ARG A 39 -21.26 77.76 -13.31
CA ARG A 39 -20.06 78.58 -13.53
C ARG A 39 -19.01 77.71 -14.20
N SER A 40 -18.70 77.97 -15.46
CA SER A 40 -17.50 77.41 -16.11
C SER A 40 -16.28 77.87 -15.30
N GLN A 41 -15.51 76.94 -14.72
CA GLN A 41 -14.25 77.25 -14.06
C GLN A 41 -13.09 77.05 -15.05
N PRO A 42 -12.70 78.05 -15.84
CA PRO A 42 -11.58 77.93 -16.79
C PRO A 42 -10.25 77.61 -16.08
N ALA A 43 -10.10 77.97 -14.81
CA ALA A 43 -8.92 77.66 -14.00
C ALA A 43 -8.74 76.15 -13.77
N LEU A 44 -9.81 75.39 -13.52
CA LEU A 44 -9.74 73.93 -13.37
C LEU A 44 -9.44 73.23 -14.69
N ARG A 45 -9.99 73.72 -15.81
CA ARG A 45 -9.69 73.20 -17.16
C ARG A 45 -8.24 73.44 -17.54
N ARG A 46 -7.71 74.65 -17.31
CA ARG A 46 -6.30 74.99 -17.56
C ARG A 46 -5.36 74.17 -16.66
N ARG A 47 -5.71 73.97 -15.39
CA ARG A 47 -4.93 73.12 -14.46
C ARG A 47 -4.93 71.66 -14.92
N LYS A 48 -6.07 71.11 -15.35
CA LYS A 48 -6.15 69.76 -15.93
C LYS A 48 -5.33 69.64 -17.22
N GLN A 49 -5.38 70.62 -18.11
CA GLN A 49 -4.58 70.63 -19.34
C GLN A 49 -3.07 70.74 -19.04
N LEU A 50 -2.68 71.53 -18.05
CA LEU A 50 -1.28 71.62 -17.60
C LEU A 50 -0.81 70.27 -17.02
N ILE A 51 -1.60 69.65 -16.15
CA ILE A 51 -1.31 68.33 -15.58
C ILE A 51 -1.18 67.28 -16.68
N PHE A 52 -2.09 67.27 -17.65
CA PHE A 52 -2.02 66.36 -18.80
C PHE A 52 -0.76 66.59 -19.63
N ARG A 53 -0.37 67.84 -19.90
CA ARG A 53 0.85 68.15 -20.65
C ARG A 53 2.12 67.75 -19.89
N LEU A 54 2.16 67.99 -18.58
CA LEU A 54 3.27 67.59 -17.72
C LEU A 54 3.37 66.06 -17.61
N ALA A 55 2.24 65.36 -17.49
CA ALA A 55 2.20 63.89 -17.47
C ALA A 55 2.67 63.29 -18.79
N LEU A 56 2.28 63.89 -19.93
CA LEU A 56 2.69 63.45 -21.25
C LEU A 56 4.19 63.70 -21.48
N GLY A 57 4.71 64.86 -21.04
CA GLY A 57 6.14 65.16 -21.07
C GLY A 57 6.97 64.22 -20.17
N PHE A 58 6.47 63.93 -18.97
CA PHE A 58 7.12 62.99 -18.05
C PHE A 58 7.11 61.56 -18.59
N SER A 59 6.00 61.12 -19.20
CA SER A 59 5.90 59.81 -19.84
C SER A 59 6.88 59.67 -21.01
N LEU A 60 7.01 60.70 -21.86
CA LEU A 60 7.96 60.70 -22.96
C LEU A 60 9.41 60.66 -22.46
N PHE A 61 9.72 61.46 -21.43
CA PHE A 61 11.03 61.46 -20.77
C PHE A 61 11.39 60.09 -20.20
N MET A 62 10.48 59.45 -19.46
CA MET A 62 10.69 58.11 -18.91
C MET A 62 10.86 57.05 -20.00
N THR A 63 10.15 57.19 -21.12
CA THR A 63 10.29 56.28 -22.27
C THR A 63 11.69 56.38 -22.89
N VAL A 64 12.22 57.60 -23.05
CA VAL A 64 13.58 57.82 -23.55
C VAL A 64 14.62 57.28 -22.56
N VAL A 65 14.45 57.55 -21.26
CA VAL A 65 15.35 57.04 -20.22
C VAL A 65 15.38 55.50 -20.21
N PHE A 66 14.22 54.84 -20.30
CA PHE A 66 14.15 53.38 -20.34
C PHE A 66 14.67 52.77 -21.65
N PHE A 67 14.66 53.49 -22.76
CA PHE A 67 15.22 53.03 -24.03
C PHE A 67 16.75 53.09 -24.03
N PHE A 68 17.34 54.19 -23.54
CA PHE A 68 18.80 54.38 -23.53
C PHE A 68 19.52 53.79 -22.31
N TYR A 69 18.81 53.60 -21.18
CA TYR A 69 19.38 53.04 -19.95
C TYR A 69 18.53 51.87 -19.41
N PRO A 70 18.66 50.66 -19.98
CA PRO A 70 17.89 49.48 -19.57
C PRO A 70 18.12 49.05 -18.11
N SER A 71 19.29 49.37 -17.55
CA SER A 71 19.66 49.06 -16.16
C SER A 71 18.93 49.92 -15.11
N ALA A 72 18.31 51.03 -15.50
CA ALA A 72 17.53 51.88 -14.60
C ALA A 72 16.09 51.39 -14.38
N ARG A 73 15.59 50.49 -15.24
CA ARG A 73 14.21 49.94 -15.20
C ARG A 73 13.80 49.34 -13.85
N PRO A 74 14.62 48.53 -13.15
CA PRO A 74 14.23 47.96 -11.85
C PRO A 74 14.15 48.98 -10.70
N ALA A 75 14.74 50.17 -10.85
CA ALA A 75 14.66 51.21 -9.82
C ALA A 75 13.38 52.06 -9.90
N PHE A 76 12.70 52.09 -11.06
CA PHE A 76 11.52 52.94 -11.30
C PHE A 76 10.22 52.16 -11.48
N ILE A 77 10.29 50.84 -11.71
CA ILE A 77 9.13 49.96 -11.75
C ILE A 77 9.14 49.13 -10.46
N PRO A 78 8.46 49.57 -9.37
CA PRO A 78 8.23 48.67 -8.25
C PRO A 78 7.46 47.45 -8.77
N ALA A 79 7.86 46.25 -8.34
CA ALA A 79 7.31 44.96 -8.76
C ALA A 79 5.82 44.72 -8.39
N VAL A 80 5.05 45.78 -8.17
CA VAL A 80 3.64 45.77 -7.72
C VAL A 80 2.67 46.20 -8.84
N GLY A 81 3.17 46.56 -10.02
CA GLY A 81 2.40 47.24 -11.06
C GLY A 81 1.79 46.38 -12.17
N LEU A 82 1.22 45.20 -11.90
CA LEU A 82 0.37 44.47 -12.88
C LEU A 82 -0.81 43.68 -12.26
N GLY A 83 -0.99 43.70 -10.93
CA GLY A 83 -2.05 42.97 -10.23
C GLY A 83 -3.37 43.74 -10.01
N LEU A 84 -3.51 44.97 -10.50
CA LEU A 84 -4.65 45.85 -10.20
C LEU A 84 -5.95 45.54 -10.96
N PHE A 85 -6.02 44.44 -11.71
CA PHE A 85 -7.23 44.01 -12.44
C PHE A 85 -7.77 42.62 -12.04
N SER A 86 -7.22 41.94 -11.03
CA SER A 86 -7.88 40.76 -10.45
C SER A 86 -8.83 41.20 -9.33
N THR A 87 -10.12 41.22 -9.62
CA THR A 87 -11.19 41.45 -8.66
C THR A 87 -11.37 40.25 -7.74
N THR A 88 -10.58 40.17 -6.67
CA THR A 88 -10.96 39.48 -5.43
C THR A 88 -10.38 40.29 -4.26
N PRO A 89 -11.20 40.85 -3.36
CA PRO A 89 -10.70 41.52 -2.18
C PRO A 89 -10.11 40.46 -1.26
N GLN A 90 -8.81 40.22 -1.35
CA GLN A 90 -8.08 39.39 -0.39
C GLN A 90 -8.05 40.15 0.94
N LEU A 91 -9.09 39.94 1.75
CA LEU A 91 -9.11 40.32 3.15
C LEU A 91 -8.00 39.54 3.85
N HIS A 92 -6.81 40.13 3.92
CA HIS A 92 -5.66 39.60 4.66
C HIS A 92 -5.89 39.87 6.16
N LEU A 93 -6.92 39.25 6.72
CA LEU A 93 -7.06 39.09 8.16
C LEU A 93 -6.28 37.82 8.52
N GLU A 94 -5.39 37.89 9.51
CA GLU A 94 -4.46 36.81 9.88
C GLU A 94 -5.18 35.46 10.18
N THR A 95 -6.43 35.53 10.62
CA THR A 95 -7.30 34.40 10.96
C THR A 95 -8.22 33.93 9.83
N VAL A 96 -8.33 34.68 8.74
CA VAL A 96 -9.20 34.30 7.62
C VAL A 96 -8.41 33.43 6.66
N ARG A 97 -8.98 32.26 6.35
CA ARG A 97 -8.47 31.34 5.35
C ARG A 97 -9.58 31.08 4.33
N TYR A 98 -9.24 31.27 3.06
CA TYR A 98 -10.14 30.99 1.94
C TYR A 98 -9.70 29.69 1.27
N TYR A 99 -10.66 28.79 1.07
CA TYR A 99 -10.44 27.51 0.38
C TYR A 99 -11.52 27.35 -0.67
N ASP A 100 -11.09 27.18 -1.91
CA ASP A 100 -11.97 26.75 -3.00
C ASP A 100 -11.80 25.25 -3.20
N LEU A 101 -12.83 24.50 -2.85
CA LEU A 101 -12.81 23.03 -2.88
C LEU A 101 -12.81 22.47 -4.31
N ALA A 102 -13.13 23.27 -5.34
CA ALA A 102 -13.01 22.87 -6.73
C ALA A 102 -11.54 22.64 -7.16
N ASN A 103 -10.58 23.16 -6.39
CA ASN A 103 -9.15 22.98 -6.67
C ASN A 103 -8.58 21.67 -6.09
N VAL A 104 -9.36 20.91 -5.32
CA VAL A 104 -8.91 19.71 -4.58
C VAL A 104 -9.78 18.48 -4.89
N GLU A 105 -10.14 18.31 -6.16
CA GLU A 105 -11.02 17.22 -6.60
C GLU A 105 -10.37 15.83 -6.59
N GLY A 106 -9.03 15.77 -6.65
CA GLY A 106 -8.26 14.54 -6.83
C GLY A 106 -8.24 14.07 -8.29
N THR A 107 -7.04 13.99 -8.88
CA THR A 107 -6.85 13.60 -10.28
C THR A 107 -5.82 12.50 -10.48
N ALA A 108 -5.82 11.93 -11.69
CA ALA A 108 -4.95 10.83 -12.09
C ALA A 108 -3.45 11.09 -11.90
N ARG A 109 -3.04 12.37 -11.95
CA ARG A 109 -1.65 12.82 -11.87
C ARG A 109 -1.47 13.78 -10.71
N GLY A 110 -1.84 13.34 -9.51
CA GLY A 110 -1.83 14.15 -8.30
C GLY A 110 -0.46 14.77 -8.00
N TRP A 111 0.63 14.03 -8.25
CA TRP A 111 1.99 14.50 -8.03
C TRP A 111 2.39 15.67 -8.94
N GLU A 112 1.93 15.71 -10.19
CA GLU A 112 2.19 16.84 -11.11
C GLU A 112 1.42 18.10 -10.72
N ARG A 113 0.30 17.92 -10.01
CA ARG A 113 -0.61 19.00 -9.59
C ARG A 113 -0.43 19.39 -8.13
N GLU A 114 0.59 18.88 -7.47
CA GLU A 114 0.88 19.11 -6.05
C GLU A 114 -0.34 18.80 -5.14
N GLU A 115 -1.10 17.76 -5.49
CA GLU A 115 -2.28 17.36 -4.72
C GLU A 115 -1.87 16.78 -3.36
N ARG A 116 -2.46 17.28 -2.28
CA ARG A 116 -2.16 16.79 -0.93
C ARG A 116 -2.94 15.51 -0.58
N ILE A 117 -2.24 14.59 0.08
CA ILE A 117 -2.77 13.31 0.56
C ILE A 117 -2.83 13.35 2.08
N LEU A 118 -3.94 12.93 2.66
CA LEU A 118 -4.03 12.60 4.08
C LEU A 118 -3.85 11.08 4.25
N LEU A 119 -2.72 10.64 4.80
CA LEU A 119 -2.51 9.23 5.16
C LEU A 119 -3.06 8.98 6.56
N CYS A 120 -4.01 8.06 6.70
CA CYS A 120 -4.64 7.71 7.97
C CYS A 120 -4.27 6.29 8.41
N ALA A 121 -3.77 6.16 9.64
CA ALA A 121 -3.46 4.89 10.28
C ALA A 121 -4.02 4.83 11.72
N PRO A 122 -5.11 4.08 11.96
CA PRO A 122 -5.55 3.79 13.33
C PRO A 122 -4.59 2.77 13.97
N LEU A 123 -4.23 2.98 15.23
CA LEU A 123 -3.22 2.23 15.96
C LEU A 123 -3.77 1.69 17.27
N ARG A 124 -3.52 0.40 17.50
CA ARG A 124 -3.74 -0.27 18.78
C ARG A 124 -2.68 -1.35 18.96
N ASP A 125 -1.93 -1.30 20.06
CA ASP A 125 -0.86 -2.26 20.35
C ASP A 125 0.09 -2.47 19.14
N ALA A 126 0.44 -1.37 18.47
CA ALA A 126 1.08 -1.35 17.16
C ALA A 126 2.61 -1.30 17.23
N ALA A 127 3.20 -1.23 18.43
CA ALA A 127 4.64 -1.06 18.60
C ALA A 127 5.51 -2.04 17.79
N PRO A 128 5.16 -3.34 17.65
CA PRO A 128 5.94 -4.29 16.84
C PRO A 128 6.02 -3.93 15.35
N HIS A 129 5.01 -3.25 14.81
CA HIS A 129 4.87 -2.99 13.38
C HIS A 129 5.41 -1.62 12.96
N LEU A 130 5.52 -0.66 13.90
CA LEU A 130 5.99 0.71 13.60
C LEU A 130 7.34 0.77 12.87
N PRO A 131 8.39 0.00 13.24
CA PRO A 131 9.67 0.08 12.52
C PRO A 131 9.53 -0.22 11.02
N MET A 132 8.78 -1.27 10.68
CA MET A 132 8.51 -1.66 9.31
C MET A 132 7.64 -0.60 8.61
N PHE A 133 6.57 -0.14 9.26
CA PHE A 133 5.69 0.88 8.71
C PHE A 133 6.43 2.18 8.34
N PHE A 134 7.29 2.69 9.24
CA PHE A 134 8.10 3.89 8.97
C PHE A 134 9.20 3.66 7.93
N SER A 135 9.67 2.42 7.74
CA SER A 135 10.56 2.09 6.62
C SER A 135 9.83 2.23 5.27
N HIS A 136 8.56 1.81 5.21
CA HIS A 136 7.74 1.98 4.01
C HIS A 136 7.45 3.44 3.70
N LEU A 137 7.11 4.24 4.73
CA LEU A 137 6.87 5.67 4.54
C LEU A 137 8.06 6.38 3.88
N ARG A 138 9.29 6.11 4.35
CA ARG A 138 10.51 6.72 3.78
C ARG A 138 10.78 6.33 2.33
N ASN A 139 10.26 5.17 1.90
CA ASN A 139 10.47 4.65 0.56
C ASN A 139 9.39 5.09 -0.44
N LEU A 140 8.32 5.78 -0.01
CA LEU A 140 7.29 6.26 -0.94
C LEU A 140 7.89 7.21 -1.99
N THR A 141 7.43 7.10 -3.22
CA THR A 141 7.91 7.98 -4.30
C THR A 141 7.15 9.30 -4.36
N TYR A 142 5.94 9.34 -3.83
CA TYR A 142 5.11 10.55 -3.81
C TYR A 142 5.79 11.63 -2.96
N PRO A 143 5.82 12.91 -3.37
CA PRO A 143 6.56 13.93 -2.62
C PRO A 143 6.09 14.03 -1.16
N HIS A 144 6.96 13.72 -0.19
CA HIS A 144 6.55 13.57 1.21
C HIS A 144 5.94 14.84 1.81
N HIS A 145 6.37 16.04 1.40
CA HIS A 145 5.81 17.32 1.84
C HIS A 145 4.32 17.53 1.43
N LEU A 146 3.81 16.71 0.50
CA LEU A 146 2.40 16.66 0.10
C LEU A 146 1.62 15.56 0.83
N ILE A 147 2.29 14.73 1.62
CA ILE A 147 1.67 13.68 2.43
C ILE A 147 1.58 14.19 3.87
N ASP A 148 0.36 14.44 4.31
CA ASP A 148 0.06 14.74 5.70
C ASP A 148 -0.27 13.41 6.41
N LEU A 149 0.29 13.18 7.59
CA LEU A 149 0.11 11.93 8.34
C LEU A 149 -0.89 12.13 9.47
N ALA A 150 -1.80 11.18 9.67
CA ALA A 150 -2.75 11.19 10.77
C ALA A 150 -2.82 9.82 11.44
N PHE A 151 -2.54 9.81 12.74
CA PHE A 151 -2.58 8.62 13.58
C PHE A 151 -3.66 8.77 14.64
N LEU A 152 -4.41 7.69 14.89
CA LEU A 152 -5.25 7.61 16.09
C LEU A 152 -4.76 6.44 16.95
N VAL A 153 -4.26 6.73 18.14
CA VAL A 153 -3.90 5.71 19.13
C VAL A 153 -5.07 5.53 20.09
N GLY A 154 -5.59 4.31 20.22
CA GLY A 154 -6.75 4.04 21.07
C GLY A 154 -6.75 2.65 21.69
N ASP A 155 -7.05 2.59 22.99
CA ASP A 155 -7.12 1.35 23.78
C ASP A 155 -5.82 0.50 23.72
N SER A 156 -4.66 1.15 23.52
CA SER A 156 -3.31 0.55 23.53
C SER A 156 -2.79 0.31 24.95
N LYS A 157 -2.05 -0.77 25.15
CA LYS A 157 -1.45 -1.18 26.43
C LYS A 157 0.07 -1.29 26.38
N ASP A 158 0.66 -1.23 25.20
CA ASP A 158 2.10 -1.24 24.97
C ASP A 158 2.68 0.19 24.89
N ASN A 159 3.95 0.30 24.46
CA ASN A 159 4.65 1.58 24.29
C ASN A 159 4.42 2.22 22.89
N THR A 160 3.31 1.93 22.21
CA THR A 160 3.00 2.45 20.86
C THR A 160 3.16 3.97 20.77
N ILE A 161 2.62 4.73 21.74
CA ILE A 161 2.61 6.20 21.66
C ILE A 161 4.01 6.81 21.80
N GLN A 162 4.85 6.27 22.68
CA GLN A 162 6.24 6.71 22.83
C GLN A 162 7.03 6.39 21.56
N LEU A 163 6.95 5.14 21.09
CA LEU A 163 7.69 4.72 19.91
C LEU A 163 7.26 5.47 18.64
N LEU A 164 5.96 5.74 18.50
CA LEU A 164 5.43 6.60 17.44
C LEU A 164 6.04 8.00 17.49
N SER A 165 6.11 8.61 18.69
CA SER A 165 6.69 9.95 18.86
C SER A 165 8.17 9.99 18.48
N ASP A 166 8.94 8.97 18.87
CA ASP A 166 10.36 8.85 18.53
C ASP A 166 10.54 8.73 17.00
N PHE A 167 9.79 7.83 16.35
CA PHE A 167 9.86 7.66 14.90
C PHE A 167 9.43 8.92 14.12
N LEU A 168 8.42 9.65 14.59
CA LEU A 168 8.01 10.92 13.97
C LEU A 168 9.08 12.00 14.15
N GLY A 169 9.73 12.05 15.31
CA GLY A 169 10.87 12.92 15.57
C GLY A 169 12.01 12.66 14.59
N ASP A 170 12.41 11.39 14.44
CA ASP A 170 13.44 10.98 13.49
C ASP A 170 13.05 11.26 12.03
N LEU A 171 11.76 11.06 11.69
CA LEU A 171 11.25 11.30 10.35
C LEU A 171 11.29 12.79 9.97
N GLN A 172 10.97 13.68 10.92
CA GLN A 172 10.99 15.13 10.70
C GLN A 172 12.37 15.76 10.86
N ALA A 173 13.28 15.11 11.61
CA ALA A 173 14.68 15.53 11.78
C ALA A 173 15.62 15.02 10.68
N ALA A 174 15.09 14.37 9.64
CA ALA A 174 15.87 13.83 8.54
C ALA A 174 16.75 14.91 7.86
N GLU A 175 17.99 14.55 7.54
CA GLU A 175 18.95 15.50 6.94
C GLU A 175 18.51 16.01 5.56
N ASP A 176 17.86 15.15 4.77
CA ASP A 176 17.26 15.53 3.49
C ASP A 176 15.87 16.13 3.71
N PRO A 177 15.65 17.43 3.39
CA PRO A 177 14.34 18.06 3.55
C PRO A 177 13.22 17.39 2.74
N LYS A 178 13.56 16.62 1.70
CA LYS A 178 12.57 15.86 0.92
C LYS A 178 12.00 14.66 1.68
N GLN A 179 12.69 14.20 2.71
CA GLN A 179 12.25 13.07 3.53
C GLN A 179 11.21 13.49 4.57
N ALA A 180 11.19 14.78 4.94
CA ALA A 180 10.19 15.31 5.86
C ALA A 180 8.80 15.30 5.23
N PHE A 181 7.83 14.81 6.01
CA PHE A 181 6.42 14.79 5.63
C PHE A 181 5.78 16.15 5.87
N GLY A 182 4.55 16.32 5.36
CA GLY A 182 3.73 17.50 5.60
C GLY A 182 3.26 17.60 7.06
N GLU A 183 2.00 17.97 7.26
CA GLU A 183 1.44 18.11 8.61
C GLU A 183 1.19 16.73 9.23
N ILE A 184 1.63 16.55 10.49
CA ILE A 184 1.46 15.32 11.24
C ILE A 184 0.49 15.56 12.40
N SER A 185 -0.53 14.72 12.51
CA SER A 185 -1.52 14.75 13.59
C SER A 185 -1.52 13.41 14.33
N VAL A 186 -1.25 13.45 15.63
CA VAL A 186 -1.39 12.27 16.52
C VAL A 186 -2.56 12.54 17.46
N ILE A 187 -3.58 11.70 17.38
CA ILE A 187 -4.80 11.81 18.18
C ILE A 187 -4.83 10.61 19.12
N GLU A 188 -4.99 10.86 20.41
CA GLU A 188 -5.17 9.81 21.40
C GLU A 188 -6.64 9.77 21.80
N LYS A 189 -7.28 8.60 21.66
CA LYS A 189 -8.67 8.40 22.05
C LYS A 189 -8.99 6.95 22.34
N ASP A 190 -9.37 6.70 23.59
CA ASP A 190 -9.94 5.42 24.00
C ASP A 190 -11.44 5.34 23.69
N PHE A 191 -11.88 4.12 23.34
CA PHE A 191 -13.28 3.77 23.12
C PHE A 191 -13.82 2.83 24.21
N GLY A 192 -12.96 2.42 25.16
CA GLY A 192 -13.37 1.60 26.31
C GLY A 192 -13.68 0.17 25.92
N GLN A 193 -13.02 -0.35 24.89
CA GLN A 193 -13.22 -1.73 24.46
C GLN A 193 -12.74 -2.70 25.55
N LYS A 194 -13.71 -3.36 26.21
CA LYS A 194 -13.40 -4.42 27.18
C LYS A 194 -12.86 -5.63 26.43
N VAL A 195 -11.55 -5.82 26.55
CA VAL A 195 -10.86 -7.00 26.05
C VAL A 195 -11.30 -8.21 26.87
N ASN A 196 -12.27 -8.98 26.37
CA ASN A 196 -12.49 -10.34 26.88
C ASN A 196 -11.26 -11.19 26.46
N GLN A 197 -10.70 -11.93 27.43
CA GLN A 197 -9.38 -12.55 27.32
C GLN A 197 -9.34 -13.83 26.47
N ASP A 198 -10.48 -14.37 26.02
CA ASP A 198 -10.50 -15.57 25.17
C ASP A 198 -10.42 -15.22 23.68
N VAL A 199 -9.33 -15.66 23.03
CA VAL A 199 -9.08 -15.51 21.59
C VAL A 199 -10.21 -16.17 20.77
N GLU A 200 -10.73 -17.32 21.22
CA GLU A 200 -11.87 -18.01 20.60
C GLU A 200 -13.17 -17.19 20.65
N SER A 201 -13.39 -16.41 21.71
CA SER A 201 -14.55 -15.51 21.83
C SER A 201 -14.45 -14.28 20.92
N ARG A 202 -13.23 -13.82 20.61
CA ARG A 202 -12.98 -12.66 19.72
C ARG A 202 -13.22 -12.96 18.25
N HIS A 203 -12.96 -14.20 17.85
CA HIS A 203 -13.21 -14.68 16.49
C HIS A 203 -14.60 -15.31 16.34
N GLY A 204 -15.43 -15.35 17.39
CA GLY A 204 -16.82 -15.77 17.25
C GLY A 204 -17.60 -14.80 16.37
N PHE A 205 -18.40 -15.34 15.44
CA PHE A 205 -19.25 -14.59 14.52
C PHE A 205 -20.05 -13.46 15.22
N ALA A 206 -20.58 -13.73 16.43
CA ALA A 206 -21.35 -12.76 17.21
C ALA A 206 -20.57 -11.54 17.72
N ALA A 207 -19.24 -11.66 17.92
CA ALA A 207 -18.41 -10.57 18.43
C ALA A 207 -17.89 -9.65 17.31
N GLN A 208 -17.78 -10.15 16.08
CA GLN A 208 -17.20 -9.42 14.95
C GLN A 208 -17.99 -8.16 14.60
N ALA A 209 -19.32 -8.22 14.64
CA ALA A 209 -20.16 -7.06 14.35
C ALA A 209 -19.87 -5.88 15.28
N SER A 210 -19.73 -6.14 16.59
CA SER A 210 -19.41 -5.10 17.58
C SER A 210 -18.00 -4.54 17.38
N ARG A 211 -17.03 -5.42 17.09
CA ARG A 211 -15.64 -5.03 16.79
C ARG A 211 -15.58 -4.10 15.58
N ARG A 212 -16.21 -4.46 14.45
CA ARG A 212 -16.29 -3.64 13.22
C ARG A 212 -16.91 -2.28 13.50
N LYS A 213 -18.04 -2.23 14.21
CA LYS A 213 -18.71 -0.97 14.57
C LYS A 213 -17.80 -0.03 15.37
N SER A 214 -16.99 -0.56 16.28
CA SER A 214 -16.06 0.27 17.06
C SER A 214 -14.78 0.66 16.30
N MET A 215 -14.25 -0.21 15.43
CA MET A 215 -13.19 0.19 14.50
C MET A 215 -13.65 1.32 13.56
N ALA A 216 -14.91 1.27 13.11
CA ALA A 216 -15.51 2.33 12.31
C ALA A 216 -15.57 3.67 13.08
N GLN A 217 -15.84 3.64 14.39
CA GLN A 217 -15.77 4.84 15.22
C GLN A 217 -14.36 5.41 15.22
N ALA A 218 -13.33 4.60 15.49
CA ALA A 218 -11.93 5.04 15.47
C ALA A 218 -11.54 5.69 14.13
N ARG A 219 -11.86 5.03 12.99
CA ARG A 219 -11.63 5.59 11.65
C ARG A 219 -12.35 6.93 11.45
N ASN A 220 -13.62 7.03 11.83
CA ASN A 220 -14.37 8.28 11.70
C ASN A 220 -13.82 9.41 12.57
N TRP A 221 -13.43 9.14 13.82
CA TRP A 221 -12.81 10.13 14.71
C TRP A 221 -11.50 10.66 14.13
N LEU A 222 -10.64 9.75 13.64
CA LEU A 222 -9.39 10.12 12.97
C LEU A 222 -9.64 11.01 11.76
N LEU A 223 -10.53 10.58 10.86
CA LEU A 223 -10.84 11.32 9.64
C LEU A 223 -11.40 12.71 9.94
N SER A 224 -12.40 12.79 10.82
CA SER A 224 -13.08 14.04 11.13
C SER A 224 -12.18 15.06 11.85
N ALA A 225 -11.20 14.59 12.62
CA ALA A 225 -10.22 15.46 13.26
C ALA A 225 -9.09 15.91 12.31
N ALA A 226 -8.72 15.10 11.31
CA ALA A 226 -7.54 15.35 10.46
C ALA A 226 -7.87 15.89 9.05
N LEU A 227 -9.09 15.70 8.53
CA LEU A 227 -9.44 16.11 7.16
C LEU A 227 -9.54 17.62 6.99
N ARG A 228 -8.52 18.23 6.38
CA ARG A 228 -8.49 19.64 5.98
C ARG A 228 -9.08 19.92 4.58
N PRO A 229 -9.46 21.19 4.29
CA PRO A 229 -9.91 21.63 2.96
C PRO A 229 -8.86 21.50 1.84
N THR A 230 -7.58 21.34 2.17
CA THR A 230 -6.47 21.26 1.22
C THR A 230 -6.22 19.85 0.68
N HIS A 231 -6.75 18.81 1.33
CA HIS A 231 -6.56 17.43 0.89
C HIS A 231 -7.35 17.13 -0.38
N SER A 232 -6.72 16.50 -1.35
CA SER A 232 -7.38 15.96 -2.55
C SER A 232 -7.65 14.46 -2.42
N TRP A 233 -6.83 13.77 -1.63
CA TRP A 233 -6.90 12.32 -1.41
C TRP A 233 -6.81 11.99 0.07
N VAL A 234 -7.40 10.85 0.44
CA VAL A 234 -7.25 10.20 1.74
C VAL A 234 -6.80 8.78 1.48
N TYR A 235 -5.70 8.39 2.10
CA TYR A 235 -5.12 7.06 1.97
C TYR A 235 -5.16 6.35 3.33
N TRP A 236 -5.99 5.33 3.45
CA TRP A 236 -6.05 4.47 4.62
C TRP A 236 -5.04 3.35 4.47
N ARG A 237 -4.22 3.14 5.49
CA ARG A 237 -3.19 2.10 5.48
C ARG A 237 -3.03 1.49 6.86
N ASP A 238 -3.19 0.18 6.94
CA ASP A 238 -2.87 -0.57 8.15
C ASP A 238 -1.34 -0.66 8.31
N VAL A 239 -0.87 -0.76 9.56
CA VAL A 239 0.56 -0.70 9.91
C VAL A 239 1.30 -2.02 9.76
N ASP A 240 0.57 -3.12 9.64
CA ASP A 240 1.00 -4.50 9.54
C ASP A 240 1.16 -4.97 8.08
N VAL A 241 1.12 -4.06 7.10
CA VAL A 241 1.42 -4.42 5.71
C VAL A 241 2.92 -4.55 5.48
N GLU A 242 3.37 -5.80 5.31
CA GLU A 242 4.77 -6.23 5.14
C GLU A 242 5.45 -5.73 3.86
N THR A 243 4.78 -5.74 2.71
CA THR A 243 5.36 -5.14 1.48
C THR A 243 4.30 -4.50 0.60
N ALA A 244 4.68 -3.39 -0.05
CA ALA A 244 3.92 -2.76 -1.12
C ALA A 244 4.87 -2.02 -2.07
N PRO A 245 4.47 -1.80 -3.34
CA PRO A 245 5.24 -0.96 -4.25
C PRO A 245 5.41 0.45 -3.70
N PHE A 246 6.60 1.01 -3.87
CA PHE A 246 6.94 2.37 -3.45
C PHE A 246 6.11 3.46 -4.15
N THR A 247 5.61 3.13 -5.34
CA THR A 247 4.75 3.94 -6.22
C THR A 247 3.26 3.74 -5.96
N ILE A 248 2.86 3.06 -4.86
CA ILE A 248 1.47 2.68 -4.63
C ILE A 248 0.46 3.84 -4.68
N LEU A 249 0.86 5.04 -4.25
CA LEU A 249 -0.02 6.20 -4.30
C LEU A 249 -0.28 6.61 -5.76
N GLU A 250 0.77 6.77 -6.54
CA GLU A 250 0.72 7.11 -7.97
C GLU A 250 0.01 6.03 -8.79
N ASP A 251 0.33 4.77 -8.51
CA ASP A 251 -0.22 3.59 -9.18
C ASP A 251 -1.72 3.46 -8.97
N LEU A 252 -2.23 3.78 -7.78
CA LEU A 252 -3.67 3.81 -7.51
C LEU A 252 -4.33 5.10 -8.05
N MET A 253 -3.66 6.26 -7.93
CA MET A 253 -4.20 7.54 -8.39
C MET A 253 -4.47 7.55 -9.90
N ARG A 254 -3.59 6.96 -10.72
CA ARG A 254 -3.70 7.01 -12.19
C ARG A 254 -5.00 6.41 -12.74
N HIS A 255 -5.63 5.49 -12.02
CA HIS A 255 -6.96 4.94 -12.35
C HIS A 255 -8.09 5.96 -12.21
N ASN A 256 -7.85 7.06 -11.50
CA ASN A 256 -8.73 8.21 -11.35
C ASN A 256 -10.13 7.87 -10.78
N LYS A 257 -10.22 6.80 -9.98
CA LYS A 257 -11.46 6.37 -9.33
C LYS A 257 -11.69 7.13 -8.04
N ASP A 258 -12.95 7.24 -7.64
CA ASP A 258 -13.33 7.87 -6.37
C ASP A 258 -12.87 7.07 -5.16
N VAL A 259 -12.98 5.74 -5.22
CA VAL A 259 -12.47 4.78 -4.22
C VAL A 259 -11.78 3.63 -4.97
N ILE A 260 -10.56 3.30 -4.58
CA ILE A 260 -9.78 2.20 -5.15
C ILE A 260 -9.02 1.43 -4.08
N VAL A 261 -8.97 0.10 -4.23
CA VAL A 261 -8.18 -0.80 -3.38
C VAL A 261 -7.31 -1.77 -4.19
N PRO A 262 -6.10 -2.08 -3.71
CA PRO A 262 -5.30 -3.17 -4.24
C PRO A 262 -5.80 -4.53 -3.73
N ASN A 263 -5.31 -5.61 -4.32
CA ASN A 263 -5.48 -6.94 -3.77
C ASN A 263 -4.52 -7.17 -2.59
N VAL A 264 -4.93 -7.92 -1.57
CA VAL A 264 -4.15 -8.14 -0.35
C VAL A 264 -3.97 -9.62 -0.08
N TRP A 265 -2.70 -10.03 -0.05
CA TRP A 265 -2.27 -11.39 0.21
C TRP A 265 -1.39 -11.44 1.44
N ARG A 266 -1.17 -12.63 1.99
CA ARG A 266 -0.19 -12.86 3.04
C ARG A 266 0.80 -13.93 2.59
N PRO A 267 2.11 -13.75 2.86
CA PRO A 267 3.03 -14.85 2.72
C PRO A 267 2.72 -15.88 3.80
N LEU A 268 2.95 -17.14 3.49
CA LEU A 268 2.89 -18.24 4.44
C LEU A 268 4.22 -18.99 4.42
N PRO A 269 4.59 -19.64 5.52
CA PRO A 269 5.64 -20.64 5.48
C PRO A 269 5.38 -21.70 4.40
N GLU A 270 6.45 -22.26 3.82
CA GLU A 270 6.38 -23.27 2.74
C GLU A 270 5.47 -24.46 3.10
N TRP A 271 5.52 -24.91 4.35
CA TRP A 271 4.72 -26.03 4.86
C TRP A 271 3.21 -25.72 4.96
N LEU A 272 2.81 -24.46 4.83
CA LEU A 272 1.42 -24.00 4.77
C LEU A 272 1.01 -23.54 3.35
N GLY A 273 1.84 -23.79 2.34
CA GLY A 273 1.50 -23.48 0.94
C GLY A 273 2.04 -22.14 0.43
N GLY A 274 2.93 -21.47 1.16
CA GLY A 274 3.74 -20.36 0.66
C GLY A 274 3.04 -18.99 0.58
N GLU A 275 1.79 -18.93 0.14
CA GLU A 275 1.01 -17.69 0.05
C GLU A 275 -0.49 -17.95 0.17
N GLN A 276 -1.24 -16.96 0.65
CA GLN A 276 -2.69 -17.07 0.77
C GLN A 276 -3.39 -15.72 0.59
N PRO A 277 -4.62 -15.71 0.00
CA PRO A 277 -5.57 -14.60 0.13
C PRO A 277 -5.74 -14.15 1.59
N TYR A 278 -5.63 -12.85 1.86
CA TYR A 278 -5.78 -12.31 3.21
C TYR A 278 -7.07 -11.51 3.39
N ASP A 279 -7.26 -10.44 2.60
CA ASP A 279 -8.40 -9.54 2.79
C ASP A 279 -9.63 -10.02 2.02
N LEU A 280 -10.55 -10.66 2.73
CA LEU A 280 -11.82 -11.11 2.16
C LEU A 280 -12.93 -10.04 2.18
N ASN A 281 -12.64 -8.82 2.65
CA ASN A 281 -13.65 -7.75 2.77
C ASN A 281 -13.81 -6.93 1.48
N SER A 282 -12.96 -7.18 0.48
CA SER A 282 -13.09 -6.61 -0.86
C SER A 282 -13.81 -7.61 -1.77
N TRP A 283 -15.04 -7.30 -2.16
CA TRP A 283 -15.89 -8.24 -2.89
C TRP A 283 -16.94 -7.52 -3.74
N GLN A 284 -17.43 -8.18 -4.78
CA GLN A 284 -18.62 -7.75 -5.53
C GLN A 284 -19.86 -8.46 -4.99
N GLU A 285 -20.99 -7.76 -4.97
CA GLU A 285 -22.23 -8.26 -4.38
C GLU A 285 -22.79 -9.46 -5.17
N SER A 286 -23.52 -10.35 -4.48
CA SER A 286 -24.18 -11.51 -5.08
C SER A 286 -25.68 -11.54 -4.78
N GLU A 287 -26.46 -12.17 -5.67
CA GLU A 287 -27.91 -12.33 -5.47
C GLU A 287 -28.24 -13.14 -4.22
N THR A 288 -27.43 -14.16 -3.90
CA THR A 288 -27.56 -14.98 -2.70
C THR A 288 -27.32 -14.19 -1.42
N ALA A 289 -26.32 -13.29 -1.41
CA ALA A 289 -26.05 -12.44 -0.27
C ALA A 289 -27.13 -11.37 -0.07
N LEU A 290 -27.70 -10.83 -1.15
CA LEU A 290 -28.86 -9.92 -1.07
C LEU A 290 -30.08 -10.64 -0.49
N ALA A 291 -30.39 -11.84 -0.98
CA ALA A 291 -31.49 -12.65 -0.45
C ALA A 291 -31.29 -12.99 1.04
N LEU A 292 -30.04 -13.31 1.44
CA LEU A 292 -29.70 -13.51 2.85
C LEU A 292 -29.91 -12.23 3.66
N ALA A 293 -29.42 -11.09 3.18
CA ALA A 293 -29.54 -9.80 3.85
C ALA A 293 -31.00 -9.42 4.14
N ASP A 294 -31.93 -9.75 3.24
CA ASP A 294 -33.37 -9.51 3.40
C ASP A 294 -34.01 -10.35 4.53
N THR A 295 -33.39 -11.47 4.91
CA THR A 295 -33.87 -12.32 6.01
C THR A 295 -33.36 -11.89 7.39
N LEU A 296 -32.36 -11.02 7.45
CA LEU A 296 -31.70 -10.63 8.69
C LEU A 296 -32.35 -9.38 9.33
N ASP A 297 -32.26 -9.29 10.65
CA ASP A 297 -32.70 -8.12 11.42
C ASP A 297 -31.94 -6.85 11.03
N GLU A 298 -32.55 -5.67 11.19
CA GLU A 298 -31.99 -4.38 10.78
C GLU A 298 -30.56 -4.15 11.31
N ASP A 299 -30.31 -4.49 12.57
CA ASP A 299 -29.02 -4.30 13.25
C ASP A 299 -27.96 -5.37 12.95
N ALA A 300 -28.33 -6.43 12.23
CA ALA A 300 -27.44 -7.53 11.87
C ALA A 300 -26.33 -7.06 10.92
N VAL A 301 -25.13 -7.60 11.09
CA VAL A 301 -23.98 -7.33 10.24
C VAL A 301 -23.47 -8.64 9.67
N ILE A 302 -23.44 -8.75 8.35
CA ILE A 302 -22.78 -9.83 7.62
C ILE A 302 -21.28 -9.55 7.69
N VAL A 303 -20.53 -10.57 8.09
CA VAL A 303 -19.07 -10.52 8.14
C VAL A 303 -18.56 -11.70 7.32
N GLU A 304 -17.73 -11.41 6.33
CA GLU A 304 -17.16 -12.42 5.44
C GLU A 304 -16.18 -13.36 6.16
N GLY A 305 -16.02 -14.57 5.60
CA GLY A 305 -15.09 -15.59 6.10
C GLY A 305 -15.65 -16.51 7.19
N TYR A 306 -16.95 -16.42 7.47
CA TYR A 306 -17.64 -17.22 8.48
C TYR A 306 -18.60 -18.24 7.85
N ALA A 307 -18.57 -19.48 8.35
CA ALA A 307 -19.39 -20.58 7.80
C ALA A 307 -20.89 -20.37 8.02
N GLU A 308 -21.25 -19.52 8.99
CA GLU A 308 -22.61 -19.19 9.38
C GLU A 308 -23.41 -18.56 8.23
N TYR A 309 -22.75 -17.77 7.36
CA TYR A 309 -23.38 -17.09 6.23
C TYR A 309 -22.69 -17.44 4.91
N ALA A 310 -23.34 -18.27 4.11
CA ALA A 310 -22.90 -18.57 2.75
C ALA A 310 -23.32 -17.42 1.79
N THR A 311 -22.47 -16.41 1.67
CA THR A 311 -22.73 -15.22 0.82
C THR A 311 -22.50 -15.50 -0.66
N TRP A 312 -21.57 -16.41 -1.01
CA TRP A 312 -21.15 -16.72 -2.39
C TRP A 312 -20.70 -15.49 -3.18
N ARG A 313 -20.15 -14.48 -2.49
CA ARG A 313 -19.62 -13.29 -3.13
C ARG A 313 -18.29 -13.60 -3.82
N PRO A 314 -18.06 -13.10 -5.04
CA PRO A 314 -16.72 -13.09 -5.61
C PRO A 314 -15.82 -12.11 -4.84
N HIS A 315 -14.85 -12.64 -4.11
CA HIS A 315 -13.86 -11.85 -3.38
C HIS A 315 -12.67 -11.50 -4.28
N LEU A 316 -12.23 -10.25 -4.21
CA LEU A 316 -11.07 -9.73 -4.95
C LEU A 316 -9.82 -10.59 -4.72
N ALA A 317 -9.64 -11.08 -3.50
CA ALA A 317 -8.50 -11.89 -3.10
C ALA A 317 -8.33 -13.18 -3.89
N TYR A 318 -9.44 -13.83 -4.28
CA TYR A 318 -9.40 -15.07 -5.06
C TYR A 318 -9.23 -14.87 -6.56
N LEU A 319 -9.31 -13.63 -7.05
CA LEU A 319 -9.24 -13.31 -8.47
C LEU A 319 -7.82 -12.98 -8.95
N ARG A 320 -6.80 -13.10 -8.08
CA ARG A 320 -5.41 -12.83 -8.45
C ARG A 320 -4.91 -13.87 -9.46
N ASP A 321 -4.42 -13.38 -10.58
CA ASP A 321 -3.50 -14.08 -11.48
C ASP A 321 -2.13 -13.39 -11.36
N PRO A 322 -1.07 -14.09 -10.93
CA PRO A 322 0.29 -13.54 -10.86
C PRO A 322 0.84 -13.02 -12.20
N TYR A 323 0.28 -13.47 -13.33
CA TYR A 323 0.64 -13.03 -14.68
C TYR A 323 -0.40 -12.09 -15.30
N GLY A 324 -1.44 -11.74 -14.54
CA GLY A 324 -2.50 -10.83 -14.95
C GLY A 324 -2.02 -9.38 -15.06
N ASP A 325 -2.80 -8.56 -15.76
CA ASP A 325 -2.52 -7.13 -15.89
C ASP A 325 -2.76 -6.41 -14.54
N PRO A 326 -1.73 -5.80 -13.92
CA PRO A 326 -1.92 -5.06 -12.67
C PRO A 326 -2.89 -3.88 -12.81
N ASP A 327 -3.13 -3.39 -14.03
CA ASP A 327 -4.03 -2.27 -14.32
C ASP A 327 -5.49 -2.73 -14.48
N MET A 328 -5.75 -4.04 -14.44
CA MET A 328 -7.10 -4.56 -14.55
C MET A 328 -7.96 -4.00 -13.41
N GLU A 329 -9.10 -3.41 -13.77
CA GLU A 329 -10.06 -2.84 -12.83
C GLU A 329 -11.27 -3.77 -12.69
N MET A 330 -11.76 -3.91 -11.47
CA MET A 330 -13.01 -4.60 -11.17
C MET A 330 -13.90 -3.72 -10.31
N GLU A 331 -15.16 -3.54 -10.69
CA GLU A 331 -16.13 -2.90 -9.80
C GLU A 331 -16.45 -3.81 -8.62
N ILE A 332 -16.41 -3.24 -7.42
CA ILE A 332 -16.69 -3.96 -6.17
C ILE A 332 -17.80 -3.24 -5.39
N ASP A 333 -18.30 -3.87 -4.34
CA ASP A 333 -19.37 -3.39 -3.47
C ASP A 333 -18.89 -3.26 -2.02
N GLY A 334 -18.17 -4.28 -1.54
CA GLY A 334 -17.42 -4.25 -0.29
C GLY A 334 -15.98 -3.81 -0.53
N VAL A 335 -15.44 -3.05 0.42
CA VAL A 335 -14.06 -2.54 0.41
C VAL A 335 -13.38 -2.98 1.69
N GLY A 336 -12.19 -3.57 1.58
CA GLY A 336 -11.40 -3.93 2.74
C GLY A 336 -10.53 -2.80 3.30
N GLY A 337 -10.15 -2.93 4.57
CA GLY A 337 -9.56 -1.85 5.37
C GLY A 337 -8.05 -1.64 5.25
N VAL A 338 -7.35 -2.61 4.65
CA VAL A 338 -5.87 -2.69 4.71
C VAL A 338 -5.19 -1.57 3.93
N SER A 339 -5.72 -1.23 2.76
CA SER A 339 -5.17 -0.18 1.90
C SER A 339 -6.27 0.40 1.02
N ILE A 340 -6.71 1.62 1.32
CA ILE A 340 -7.78 2.30 0.57
C ILE A 340 -7.29 3.67 0.12
N LEU A 341 -7.24 3.91 -1.18
CA LEU A 341 -7.11 5.27 -1.70
C LEU A 341 -8.49 5.78 -2.11
N ALA A 342 -8.90 6.91 -1.55
CA ALA A 342 -10.16 7.55 -1.89
C ALA A 342 -9.99 9.06 -2.07
N LYS A 343 -10.76 9.65 -2.99
CA LYS A 343 -10.78 11.10 -3.18
C LYS A 343 -11.39 11.77 -1.95
N ALA A 344 -10.80 12.87 -1.48
CA ALA A 344 -11.29 13.60 -0.31
C ALA A 344 -12.74 14.08 -0.47
N LYS A 345 -13.18 14.35 -1.70
CA LYS A 345 -14.57 14.71 -2.02
C LYS A 345 -15.59 13.64 -1.62
N VAL A 346 -15.22 12.36 -1.60
CA VAL A 346 -16.09 11.24 -1.20
C VAL A 346 -16.51 11.40 0.26
N PHE A 347 -15.54 11.69 1.13
CA PHE A 347 -15.79 11.94 2.55
C PHE A 347 -16.52 13.25 2.79
N ARG A 348 -16.17 14.31 2.05
CA ARG A 348 -16.85 15.61 2.15
C ARG A 348 -18.31 15.56 1.70
N ALA A 349 -18.66 14.64 0.81
CA ALA A 349 -20.04 14.41 0.40
C ALA A 349 -20.88 13.72 1.49
N GLY A 350 -20.25 13.09 2.48
CA GLY A 350 -20.91 12.42 3.61
C GLY A 350 -20.65 10.92 3.72
N VAL A 351 -19.90 10.33 2.79
CA VAL A 351 -19.49 8.92 2.89
C VAL A 351 -18.51 8.77 4.06
N HIS A 352 -18.74 7.78 4.91
CA HIS A 352 -17.91 7.50 6.08
C HIS A 352 -17.95 6.00 6.40
N PHE A 353 -17.25 5.57 7.46
CA PHE A 353 -17.28 4.18 7.91
C PHE A 353 -18.47 3.95 8.84
N PRO A 354 -19.53 3.23 8.46
CA PRO A 354 -20.71 3.14 9.31
C PRO A 354 -20.39 2.41 10.62
N ALA A 355 -20.58 3.11 11.74
CA ALA A 355 -20.48 2.55 13.10
C ALA A 355 -21.76 1.84 13.56
N PHE A 356 -22.66 1.60 12.62
CA PHE A 356 -23.97 0.96 12.74
C PHE A 356 -24.17 0.04 11.53
N SER A 357 -25.23 -0.76 11.54
CA SER A 357 -25.57 -1.59 10.37
C SER A 357 -26.06 -0.71 9.23
N PHE A 358 -25.32 -0.69 8.13
CA PHE A 358 -25.71 -0.06 6.87
C PHE A 358 -25.79 -1.14 5.79
N GLU A 359 -27.01 -1.44 5.33
CA GLU A 359 -27.28 -2.55 4.41
C GLU A 359 -26.66 -3.88 4.87
N LYS A 360 -26.77 -4.16 6.17
CA LYS A 360 -26.17 -5.31 6.86
C LYS A 360 -24.64 -5.34 6.87
N HIS A 361 -23.98 -4.20 6.68
CA HIS A 361 -22.52 -4.09 6.75
C HIS A 361 -22.13 -2.97 7.69
N ALA A 362 -20.90 -2.98 8.16
CA ALA A 362 -20.35 -1.93 9.00
C ALA A 362 -18.94 -1.58 8.51
N GLU A 363 -18.35 -0.54 9.09
CA GLU A 363 -16.95 -0.18 8.88
C GLU A 363 -16.57 0.00 7.40
N THR A 364 -15.62 -0.78 6.87
CA THR A 364 -15.02 -0.61 5.53
C THR A 364 -15.92 -1.16 4.42
N GLU A 365 -16.58 -2.29 4.66
CA GLU A 365 -17.59 -2.84 3.75
C GLU A 365 -18.81 -1.92 3.64
N GLY A 366 -19.26 -1.38 4.77
CA GLY A 366 -20.31 -0.37 4.81
C GLY A 366 -19.93 0.93 4.09
N PHE A 367 -18.66 1.34 4.19
CA PHE A 367 -18.11 2.48 3.45
C PHE A 367 -18.18 2.25 1.92
N GLY A 368 -17.79 1.06 1.44
CA GLY A 368 -17.90 0.68 0.02
C GLY A 368 -19.34 0.76 -0.48
N LYS A 369 -20.29 0.14 0.24
CA LYS A 369 -21.72 0.21 -0.09
C LYS A 369 -22.25 1.64 -0.10
N MET A 370 -21.90 2.44 0.91
CA MET A 370 -22.36 3.82 1.02
C MET A 370 -21.83 4.66 -0.15
N ALA A 371 -20.55 4.52 -0.50
CA ALA A 371 -19.96 5.19 -1.66
C ALA A 371 -20.70 4.85 -2.96
N LYS A 372 -20.97 3.56 -3.20
CA LYS A 372 -21.69 3.10 -4.38
C LYS A 372 -23.14 3.59 -4.43
N ARG A 373 -23.84 3.62 -3.28
CA ARG A 373 -25.19 4.22 -3.16
C ARG A 373 -25.20 5.70 -3.49
N MET A 374 -24.16 6.42 -3.12
CA MET A 374 -23.95 7.83 -3.44
C MET A 374 -23.39 8.06 -4.87
N LYS A 375 -23.34 7.02 -5.71
CA LYS A 375 -22.91 7.07 -7.11
C LYS A 375 -21.43 7.41 -7.33
N PHE A 376 -20.60 7.14 -6.32
CA PHE A 376 -19.15 7.14 -6.49
C PHE A 376 -18.68 5.82 -7.09
N SER A 377 -17.59 5.86 -7.88
CA SER A 377 -16.97 4.64 -8.39
C SER A 377 -16.19 3.92 -7.28
N VAL A 378 -16.42 2.63 -7.10
CA VAL A 378 -15.69 1.78 -6.14
C VAL A 378 -15.06 0.63 -6.89
N VAL A 379 -13.72 0.60 -6.92
CA VAL A 379 -12.94 -0.31 -7.78
C VAL A 379 -11.90 -1.07 -6.97
N GLY A 380 -11.69 -2.34 -7.29
CA GLY A 380 -10.56 -3.14 -6.84
C GLY A 380 -9.64 -3.50 -7.99
N LEU A 381 -8.34 -3.66 -7.69
CA LEU A 381 -7.34 -4.15 -8.64
C LEU A 381 -6.99 -5.61 -8.30
N PRO A 382 -7.53 -6.62 -9.00
CA PRO A 382 -7.33 -8.03 -8.64
C PRO A 382 -5.88 -8.51 -8.76
N HIS A 383 -5.07 -7.89 -9.62
CA HIS A 383 -3.70 -8.35 -9.89
C HIS A 383 -2.63 -7.45 -9.26
N TYR A 384 -2.97 -6.21 -8.90
CA TYR A 384 -2.07 -5.33 -8.15
C TYR A 384 -2.08 -5.73 -6.67
N THR A 385 -1.01 -6.43 -6.24
CA THR A 385 -0.99 -7.11 -4.94
C THR A 385 -0.08 -6.41 -3.94
N ILE A 386 -0.57 -6.25 -2.70
CA ILE A 386 0.21 -5.88 -1.51
C ILE A 386 0.20 -7.04 -0.51
N TRP A 387 1.20 -7.07 0.38
CA TRP A 387 1.42 -8.20 1.27
C TRP A 387 1.27 -7.80 2.72
N HIS A 388 0.32 -8.41 3.41
CA HIS A 388 0.12 -8.31 4.84
C HIS A 388 1.07 -9.24 5.59
N LEU A 389 1.56 -8.81 6.75
CA LEU A 389 2.44 -9.63 7.60
C LEU A 389 1.75 -10.94 8.02
N TYR A 390 2.51 -12.02 8.03
CA TYR A 390 2.08 -13.29 8.60
C TYR A 390 2.16 -13.25 10.13
N GLU A 391 1.01 -13.42 10.79
CA GLU A 391 0.93 -13.65 12.23
C GLU A 391 0.71 -15.15 12.50
N PRO A 392 1.71 -15.87 13.05
CA PRO A 392 1.58 -17.29 13.33
C PRO A 392 0.50 -17.57 14.39
N SER A 393 -0.36 -18.55 14.14
CA SER A 393 -1.28 -19.06 15.17
C SER A 393 -0.51 -19.84 16.25
N VAL A 394 -1.20 -20.16 17.35
CA VAL A 394 -0.61 -20.97 18.45
C VAL A 394 -0.11 -22.32 17.93
N ASP A 395 -0.84 -22.94 17.01
CA ASP A 395 -0.46 -24.22 16.43
C ASP A 395 0.71 -24.07 15.43
N ASP A 396 0.78 -22.94 14.72
CA ASP A 396 1.91 -22.63 13.86
C ASP A 396 3.20 -22.44 14.67
N ILE A 397 3.11 -21.77 15.81
CA ILE A 397 4.24 -21.59 16.74
C ILE A 397 4.73 -22.95 17.24
N ARG A 398 3.82 -23.83 17.68
CA ARG A 398 4.17 -25.18 18.12
C ARG A 398 4.89 -25.97 17.03
N HIS A 399 4.38 -25.93 15.81
CA HIS A 399 5.00 -26.65 14.70
C HIS A 399 6.37 -26.06 14.33
N MET A 400 6.52 -24.74 14.35
CA MET A 400 7.83 -24.08 14.13
C MET A 400 8.84 -24.48 15.20
N GLU A 401 8.44 -24.57 16.47
CA GLU A 401 9.31 -25.05 17.56
C GLU A 401 9.73 -26.52 17.37
N GLU A 402 8.81 -27.38 16.91
CA GLU A 402 9.10 -28.77 16.59
C GLU A 402 10.11 -28.88 15.44
N MET A 403 9.88 -28.15 14.34
CA MET A 403 10.82 -28.10 13.22
C MET A 403 12.19 -27.55 13.62
N GLU A 404 12.25 -26.55 14.51
CA GLU A 404 13.52 -26.01 15.00
C GLU A 404 14.28 -27.04 15.86
N LYS A 405 13.57 -27.79 16.72
CA LYS A 405 14.14 -28.88 17.51
C LYS A 405 14.69 -29.99 16.61
N GLU A 406 13.95 -30.37 15.56
CA GLU A 406 14.42 -31.34 14.58
C GLU A 406 15.64 -30.84 13.79
N ARG A 407 15.65 -29.57 13.38
CA ARG A 407 16.79 -28.95 12.69
C ARG A 407 18.04 -28.96 13.57
N LYS A 408 17.94 -28.51 14.82
CA LYS A 408 19.05 -28.54 15.79
C LYS A 408 19.56 -29.96 16.02
N LYS A 409 18.66 -30.95 16.07
CA LYS A 409 19.05 -32.36 16.18
C LYS A 409 19.80 -32.86 14.94
N LYS A 410 19.31 -32.55 13.73
CA LYS A 410 19.99 -32.90 12.47
C LYS A 410 21.36 -32.24 12.36
N GLU A 411 21.47 -30.95 12.68
CA GLU A 411 22.74 -30.22 12.70
C GLU A 411 23.73 -30.83 13.71
N ALA A 412 23.25 -31.21 14.90
CA ALA A 412 24.09 -31.89 15.90
C ALA A 412 24.53 -33.28 15.45
N GLU A 413 23.65 -34.05 14.80
CA GLU A 413 23.98 -35.36 14.22
C GLU A 413 24.97 -35.26 13.05
N GLU A 414 24.80 -34.27 12.17
CA GLU A 414 25.74 -33.99 11.08
C GLU A 414 27.10 -33.54 11.60
N LYS A 415 27.12 -32.65 12.61
CA LYS A 415 28.35 -32.25 13.27
C LYS A 415 29.04 -33.44 13.94
N ALA A 416 28.29 -34.28 14.67
CA ALA A 416 28.84 -35.49 15.29
C ALA A 416 29.35 -36.51 14.27
N LYS A 417 28.65 -36.68 13.13
CA LYS A 417 29.11 -37.51 12.00
C LYS A 417 30.41 -36.95 11.41
N LYS A 418 30.51 -35.64 11.21
CA LYS A 418 31.71 -34.98 10.71
C LYS A 418 32.89 -35.15 11.67
N GLU A 419 32.70 -34.88 12.96
CA GLU A 419 33.73 -35.10 13.99
C GLU A 419 34.16 -36.57 14.07
N ARG A 420 33.23 -37.51 13.90
CA ARG A 420 33.54 -38.95 13.86
C ARG A 420 34.37 -39.31 12.63
N LEU A 421 34.03 -38.78 11.45
CA LEU A 421 34.79 -38.99 10.22
C LEU A 421 36.19 -38.38 10.33
N ASP A 422 36.33 -37.18 10.90
CA ASP A 422 37.61 -36.52 11.12
C ASP A 422 38.49 -37.32 12.11
N LYS A 423 37.89 -37.89 13.17
CA LYS A 423 38.58 -38.82 14.09
C LYS A 423 39.02 -40.11 13.39
N ILE A 424 38.17 -40.70 12.53
CA ILE A 424 38.53 -41.91 11.79
C ILE A 424 39.67 -41.62 10.80
N SER A 425 39.58 -40.51 10.06
CA SER A 425 40.61 -40.06 9.12
C SER A 425 41.95 -39.84 9.84
N SER A 426 41.96 -39.09 10.93
CA SER A 426 43.20 -38.85 11.69
C SER A 426 43.79 -40.12 12.31
N THR A 427 42.94 -41.08 12.72
CA THR A 427 43.41 -42.39 13.21
C THR A 427 44.03 -43.22 12.07
N PHE A 428 43.43 -43.20 10.88
CA PHE A 428 43.97 -43.88 9.70
C PHE A 428 45.28 -43.28 9.18
N ASP A 429 45.42 -41.95 9.24
CA ASP A 429 46.68 -41.27 8.89
C ASP A 429 47.80 -41.59 9.88
N ASN A 430 47.51 -41.65 11.19
CA ASN A 430 48.50 -42.06 12.20
C ASN A 430 48.94 -43.53 12.05
N ASN A 431 48.04 -44.42 11.66
CA ASN A 431 48.36 -45.85 11.47
C ASN A 431 49.05 -46.14 10.13
N LYS A 432 49.16 -45.16 9.23
CA LYS A 432 49.79 -45.31 7.91
C LYS A 432 51.30 -45.57 8.02
N ASP A 433 51.94 -44.95 9.01
CA ASP A 433 53.38 -45.13 9.29
C ASP A 433 53.66 -46.48 9.96
N GLU A 434 52.74 -47.00 10.78
CA GLU A 434 52.83 -48.36 11.35
C GLU A 434 52.62 -49.42 10.27
N TRP A 435 51.62 -49.25 9.40
CA TRP A 435 51.39 -50.16 8.27
C TRP A 435 52.57 -50.20 7.28
N ALA A 436 53.25 -49.06 7.06
CA ALA A 436 54.46 -49.01 6.25
C ALA A 436 55.60 -49.83 6.88
N LYS A 437 55.82 -49.69 8.19
CA LYS A 437 56.81 -50.48 8.94
C LYS A 437 56.48 -51.96 8.96
N ASP A 438 55.22 -52.34 9.16
CA ASP A 438 54.78 -53.74 9.16
C ASP A 438 54.93 -54.38 7.78
N LYS A 439 54.73 -53.60 6.71
CA LYS A 439 54.97 -54.05 5.33
C LYS A 439 56.45 -54.28 5.05
N ASP A 440 57.33 -53.43 5.57
CA ASP A 440 58.77 -53.62 5.46
C ASP A 440 59.25 -54.84 6.27
N VAL A 441 58.71 -55.04 7.48
CA VAL A 441 58.99 -56.23 8.31
C VAL A 441 58.50 -57.52 7.63
N LEU A 442 57.33 -57.50 6.98
CA LEU A 442 56.82 -58.65 6.21
C LEU A 442 57.67 -58.98 4.98
N ASN A 443 58.24 -57.97 4.32
CA ASN A 443 59.18 -58.17 3.22
C ASN A 443 60.50 -58.74 3.73
N ASP A 444 61.04 -58.22 4.83
CA ASP A 444 62.23 -58.76 5.50
C ASP A 444 62.03 -60.22 5.96
N LEU A 445 60.86 -60.55 6.51
CA LEU A 445 60.52 -61.92 6.90
C LEU A 445 60.37 -62.85 5.70
N LYS A 446 59.84 -62.36 4.58
CA LYS A 446 59.80 -63.11 3.32
C LYS A 446 61.20 -63.36 2.75
N GLU A 447 62.08 -62.37 2.81
CA GLU A 447 63.47 -62.51 2.37
C GLU A 447 64.25 -63.46 3.29
N LYS A 448 64.00 -63.43 4.60
CA LYS A 448 64.58 -64.39 5.56
C LYS A 448 64.05 -65.81 5.39
N ALA A 449 62.75 -65.99 5.14
CA ALA A 449 62.17 -67.30 4.86
C ALA A 449 62.71 -67.88 3.53
N ALA A 450 62.91 -67.03 2.52
CA ALA A 450 63.58 -67.43 1.28
C ALA A 450 65.07 -67.77 1.50
N ALA A 451 65.74 -67.10 2.46
CA ALA A 451 67.11 -67.39 2.83
C ALA A 451 67.27 -68.67 3.68
N GLU A 452 66.29 -69.00 4.54
CA GLU A 452 66.25 -70.25 5.31
C GLU A 452 65.96 -71.46 4.42
N GLU A 453 65.09 -71.34 3.40
CA GLU A 453 64.92 -72.39 2.38
C GLU A 453 66.21 -72.65 1.56
N THR A 454 67.09 -71.65 1.42
CA THR A 454 68.42 -71.82 0.82
C THR A 454 69.51 -72.32 1.78
N ALA A 455 69.31 -72.24 3.10
CA ALA A 455 70.29 -72.70 4.10
C ALA A 455 70.03 -74.15 4.57
N ASP A 456 68.81 -74.65 4.47
CA ASP A 456 68.45 -76.04 4.82
C ASP A 456 68.68 -77.04 3.66
N SER A 457 69.33 -76.58 2.57
CA SER A 457 69.68 -77.40 1.39
C SER A 457 71.19 -77.58 1.16
N GLU A 458 72.05 -77.15 2.09
CA GLU A 458 73.52 -77.31 2.01
C GLU A 458 74.14 -78.19 3.13
N GLU A 459 73.50 -79.30 3.53
CA GLU A 459 74.25 -80.38 4.21
C GLU A 459 73.60 -81.77 4.04
N THR A 460 73.53 -82.27 2.80
CA THR A 460 73.72 -83.70 2.47
C THR A 460 73.59 -83.93 0.96
N ASP A 461 74.72 -83.88 0.25
CA ASP A 461 74.82 -84.50 -1.07
C ASP A 461 76.07 -85.40 -1.11
N SER A 462 75.88 -86.72 -1.07
CA SER A 462 76.63 -87.62 -1.95
C SER A 462 76.01 -89.03 -2.03
N LYS A 463 75.63 -89.38 -3.27
CA LYS A 463 75.55 -90.71 -3.93
C LYS A 463 74.25 -91.52 -3.80
N LYS A 464 73.44 -91.48 -4.87
CA LYS A 464 73.47 -92.52 -5.93
C LYS A 464 72.61 -92.16 -7.16
N ALA A 465 73.23 -92.26 -8.34
CA ALA A 465 72.59 -92.54 -9.64
C ALA A 465 71.84 -93.89 -9.55
N ASP A 466 70.77 -94.19 -10.29
CA ASP A 466 70.59 -94.03 -11.73
C ASP A 466 69.13 -94.31 -12.17
N ALA A 467 68.82 -93.95 -13.42
CA ALA A 467 67.77 -94.48 -14.32
C ALA A 467 66.47 -93.67 -14.62
N LYS A 468 66.52 -93.05 -15.83
CA LYS A 468 65.61 -93.20 -16.99
C LYS A 468 64.45 -92.20 -17.27
N VAL A 469 64.67 -91.49 -18.40
CA VAL A 469 63.81 -91.38 -19.62
C VAL A 469 62.70 -90.30 -19.69
N GLY A 470 62.75 -89.50 -20.76
CA GLY A 470 61.58 -88.87 -21.43
C GLY A 470 61.63 -87.34 -21.56
N THR A 471 62.40 -86.76 -22.48
CA THR A 471 61.97 -86.19 -23.79
C THR A 471 61.06 -84.94 -23.74
N LYS A 472 61.60 -83.81 -24.24
CA LYS A 472 61.04 -82.70 -25.09
C LYS A 472 59.51 -82.56 -25.21
N GLU A 473 58.87 -81.38 -25.36
CA GLU A 473 59.22 -80.16 -26.09
C GLU A 473 58.16 -79.06 -25.82
N LYS A 474 58.58 -77.81 -25.98
CA LYS A 474 57.90 -76.57 -26.41
C LYS A 474 56.37 -76.43 -26.60
N ASP A 475 55.96 -75.20 -26.22
CA ASP A 475 55.11 -74.22 -26.94
C ASP A 475 53.57 -74.34 -26.96
N SER A 476 52.98 -73.23 -26.49
CA SER A 476 51.91 -72.44 -27.13
C SER A 476 50.41 -72.68 -26.80
N LYS A 477 49.80 -71.54 -26.47
CA LYS A 477 48.50 -70.98 -26.93
C LYS A 477 47.15 -71.61 -26.54
N LYS A 478 46.29 -70.66 -26.11
CA LYS A 478 44.86 -70.44 -26.43
C LYS A 478 43.77 -71.26 -25.71
N ALA A 479 42.98 -70.51 -24.94
CA ALA A 479 41.56 -70.18 -25.15
C ALA A 479 40.51 -71.30 -25.37
N ALA A 480 39.48 -71.20 -24.52
CA ALA A 480 38.04 -71.22 -24.79
C ALA A 480 37.19 -72.46 -24.38
N ALA A 481 36.18 -72.12 -23.57
CA ALA A 481 34.75 -72.53 -23.62
C ALA A 481 34.26 -73.88 -23.02
N ALA A 482 33.29 -73.76 -22.08
CA ALA A 482 31.90 -74.29 -22.09
C ALA A 482 31.40 -74.54 -20.64
N LYS A 483 30.43 -73.77 -20.10
CA LYS A 483 28.96 -74.02 -19.96
C LYS A 483 28.59 -75.31 -19.21
N GLY A 484 27.70 -75.40 -18.20
CA GLY A 484 26.67 -74.55 -17.54
C GLY A 484 26.22 -75.26 -16.22
N PRO A 485 24.96 -75.22 -15.69
CA PRO A 485 23.74 -74.48 -16.08
C PRO A 485 22.82 -73.92 -14.94
N LYS A 486 21.76 -73.15 -15.34
CA LYS A 486 20.36 -72.96 -14.79
C LYS A 486 20.13 -72.45 -13.34
N GLY A 487 19.15 -71.61 -12.95
CA GLY A 487 17.93 -70.93 -13.48
C GLY A 487 17.00 -70.65 -12.25
N SER A 488 16.38 -69.47 -12.00
CA SER A 488 15.02 -68.97 -12.36
C SER A 488 14.74 -67.61 -11.62
N ALA A 489 14.33 -66.48 -12.26
CA ALA A 489 12.96 -65.91 -12.50
C ALA A 489 12.24 -65.39 -11.20
N GLU A 490 11.59 -64.21 -11.03
CA GLU A 490 10.74 -63.24 -11.81
C GLU A 490 10.82 -61.80 -11.17
N GLU A 491 10.92 -60.66 -11.90
CA GLU A 491 9.90 -59.70 -12.47
C GLU A 491 9.07 -58.89 -11.42
N ASP A 492 9.19 -57.56 -11.26
CA ASP A 492 8.91 -56.35 -12.08
C ASP A 492 7.43 -56.00 -12.30
N ASP A 493 7.00 -54.76 -11.94
CA ASP A 493 6.23 -53.92 -12.89
C ASP A 493 6.07 -52.43 -12.50
N ALA A 494 6.13 -51.57 -13.52
CA ALA A 494 5.80 -50.14 -13.52
C ALA A 494 5.29 -49.77 -14.93
N PRO A 495 4.28 -48.90 -15.12
CA PRO A 495 3.91 -48.49 -16.48
C PRO A 495 4.13 -47.00 -16.79
N THR A 496 4.57 -46.77 -18.03
CA THR A 496 4.60 -45.47 -18.73
C THR A 496 3.67 -45.47 -19.96
N LYS A 497 3.21 -44.26 -20.29
CA LYS A 497 2.30 -43.79 -21.37
C LYS A 497 2.58 -44.31 -22.80
N LYS A 498 1.52 -44.27 -23.65
CA LYS A 498 1.61 -43.70 -25.03
C LYS A 498 0.25 -43.30 -25.69
N LYS A 499 0.34 -42.19 -26.44
CA LYS A 499 -0.52 -41.54 -27.48
C LYS A 499 -0.96 -42.50 -28.62
N ALA A 500 -1.91 -42.24 -29.55
CA ALA A 500 -2.82 -41.14 -29.94
C ALA A 500 -3.77 -41.61 -31.08
N GLY A 501 -4.85 -40.85 -31.39
CA GLY A 501 -5.33 -40.71 -32.79
C GLY A 501 -6.83 -40.46 -33.11
N LYS A 502 -7.29 -39.20 -33.04
CA LYS A 502 -8.03 -38.38 -34.07
C LYS A 502 -9.44 -38.80 -34.63
N PRO A 503 -10.18 -37.94 -35.41
CA PRO A 503 -11.39 -37.21 -34.96
C PRO A 503 -12.66 -37.45 -35.83
N ALA A 504 -13.81 -36.84 -35.48
CA ALA A 504 -14.90 -36.51 -36.41
C ALA A 504 -15.83 -35.39 -35.87
N GLU A 505 -16.24 -34.51 -36.79
CA GLU A 505 -17.16 -33.37 -36.69
C GLU A 505 -18.64 -33.76 -36.87
N ASP A 506 -19.50 -32.81 -36.43
CA ASP A 506 -20.80 -32.36 -36.97
C ASP A 506 -22.16 -32.73 -36.33
N ASP A 507 -22.85 -31.61 -36.01
CA ASP A 507 -24.28 -31.24 -36.03
C ASP A 507 -25.32 -31.90 -35.10
N LYS A 508 -25.72 -31.15 -34.04
CA LYS A 508 -27.00 -30.41 -33.97
C LYS A 508 -27.13 -29.54 -32.72
#